data_AF-X0R2G0-F1
#
_entry.id   AF-X0R2G0-F1
#
_cell.length_a   1.000
_cell.length_b   1.000
_cell.length_c   1.000
_cell.angle_alpha   90.00
_cell.angle_beta   90.00
_cell.angle_gamma   90.00
#
_symmetry.space_group_name_H-M   'P 1'
#
loop_
_entity.id
_entity.type
_entity.pdbx_description
1 polymer ?
#
loop_
_entity_poly.entity_id
_entity_poly.type
_entity_poly.pdbx_seq_one_letter_code
_entity_poly.pdbx_strand_id
1 'polypeptide(L)'
;MRYSPYDNRRLELVSHSITTMPDWGYLTTELVSYLQADAMAVTLAGMHTIEHEYNAQYIARHYQYQLPLGKLQLLELTLYLPYDTESADIEAVRMTAVKSALTWYKPLSSQNEANASVGYEAMIFDIQLVGGGSSLNRGYNGDSANNSNSALQRLKHNFGVRYFLEDLVVDMSESMQQLQVFSWDDWYSIAAAVRTPCELWRFLAYHLEQLQQSAVNHIPSFESEDALVERFFAKSRPVCSCHCSRQCAHQK
;
A
#
# COMPACT_ATOMS: atom_id res chain seq x y z
N MET A 1 -53.11 22.07 -1.57
CA MET A 1 -51.97 22.09 -2.52
C MET A 1 -50.93 23.09 -2.05
N ARG A 2 -49.76 22.58 -1.64
CA ARG A 2 -48.39 23.12 -1.75
C ARG A 2 -47.56 22.47 -0.64
N TYR A 3 -47.03 21.29 -0.96
CA TYR A 3 -45.93 20.65 -0.25
C TYR A 3 -44.64 21.36 -0.66
N SER A 4 -43.80 21.71 0.32
CA SER A 4 -42.43 22.19 0.13
C SER A 4 -41.49 21.14 0.72
N PRO A 5 -40.67 20.42 -0.09
CA PRO A 5 -39.77 19.40 0.43
C PRO A 5 -38.31 19.79 0.15
N TYR A 6 -37.69 20.57 1.05
CA TYR A 6 -36.23 20.64 1.15
C TYR A 6 -35.85 20.86 2.61
N ASP A 7 -36.01 19.80 3.41
CA ASP A 7 -35.36 19.66 4.70
C ASP A 7 -34.86 18.22 4.78
N ASN A 8 -33.76 17.95 4.08
CA ASN A 8 -33.10 16.65 4.13
C ASN A 8 -31.81 16.79 4.93
N ARG A 9 -31.99 16.52 6.22
CA ARG A 9 -31.03 16.03 7.19
C ARG A 9 -29.69 15.65 6.56
N ARG A 10 -28.71 16.49 6.85
CA ARG A 10 -27.29 16.17 6.88
C ARG A 10 -27.12 14.93 7.76
N LEU A 11 -27.06 13.76 7.14
CA LEU A 11 -26.60 12.54 7.78
C LEU A 11 -25.11 12.75 8.04
N GLU A 12 -24.80 13.37 9.18
CA GLU A 12 -23.49 13.26 9.81
C GLU A 12 -23.31 11.79 10.19
N LEU A 13 -22.83 11.00 9.24
CA LEU A 13 -22.14 9.76 9.51
C LEU A 13 -20.86 10.14 10.27
N VAL A 14 -20.99 10.26 11.58
CA VAL A 14 -19.89 10.18 12.52
C VAL A 14 -19.39 8.74 12.46
N SER A 15 -18.65 8.42 11.41
CA SER A 15 -17.90 7.18 11.28
C SER A 15 -16.83 7.20 12.36
N HIS A 16 -17.13 6.55 13.47
CA HIS A 16 -16.12 6.16 14.44
C HIS A 16 -15.24 5.12 13.74
N SER A 17 -14.18 5.60 13.08
CA SER A 17 -13.20 4.79 12.38
C SER A 17 -12.45 3.96 13.41
N ILE A 18 -12.97 2.77 13.72
CA ILE A 18 -12.13 1.68 14.21
C ILE A 18 -11.30 1.30 12.99
N THR A 19 -10.07 1.81 12.94
CA THR A 19 -9.06 1.47 11.93
C THR A 19 -8.67 0.01 12.14
N THR A 20 -9.49 -0.92 11.66
CA THR A 20 -9.09 -2.31 11.53
C THR A 20 -8.08 -2.36 10.38
N MET A 21 -6.78 -2.27 10.72
CA MET A 21 -5.75 -2.68 9.78
C MET A 21 -6.04 -4.12 9.35
N PRO A 22 -5.84 -4.48 8.07
CA PRO A 22 -5.97 -5.86 7.67
C PRO A 22 -4.98 -6.72 8.48
N ASP A 23 -5.44 -7.86 8.98
CA ASP A 23 -4.67 -8.75 9.86
C ASP A 23 -3.55 -9.42 9.06
N TRP A 24 -2.36 -8.80 9.02
CA TRP A 24 -1.14 -9.39 8.47
C TRP A 24 -0.32 -10.11 9.56
N GLY A 25 -0.98 -10.50 10.66
CA GLY A 25 -0.42 -11.28 11.75
C GLY A 25 0.34 -10.45 12.78
N TYR A 26 1.40 -11.07 13.33
CA TYR A 26 2.12 -10.53 14.48
C TYR A 26 2.77 -9.16 14.22
N LEU A 27 3.31 -8.95 13.01
CA LEU A 27 3.96 -7.69 12.64
C LEU A 27 2.99 -6.50 12.66
N THR A 28 1.77 -6.66 12.11
CA THR A 28 0.77 -5.57 12.10
C THR A 28 0.39 -5.19 13.52
N THR A 29 0.18 -6.18 14.39
CA THR A 29 -0.11 -5.95 15.81
C THR A 29 1.02 -5.16 16.48
N GLU A 30 2.28 -5.50 16.17
CA GLU A 30 3.42 -4.79 16.73
C GLU A 30 3.56 -3.37 16.17
N LEU A 31 3.37 -3.18 14.86
CA LEU A 31 3.47 -1.88 14.17
C LEU A 31 2.48 -0.84 14.71
N VAL A 32 1.28 -1.25 15.14
CA VAL A 32 0.30 -0.35 15.78
C VAL A 32 0.89 0.36 16.99
N SER A 33 1.81 -0.28 17.73
CA SER A 33 2.46 0.32 18.91
C SER A 33 3.42 1.46 18.56
N TYR A 34 3.82 1.58 17.29
CA TYR A 34 4.74 2.60 16.79
C TYR A 34 4.05 3.69 15.98
N LEU A 35 2.73 3.60 15.80
CA LEU A 35 1.95 4.58 15.07
C LEU A 35 1.94 5.92 15.82
N GLN A 36 2.24 7.01 15.13
CA GLN A 36 2.32 8.35 15.73
C GLN A 36 0.96 9.02 15.89
N ALA A 37 0.02 8.74 14.99
CA ALA A 37 -1.33 9.28 14.97
C ALA A 37 -2.24 8.37 14.12
N ASP A 38 -3.54 8.57 14.23
CA ASP A 38 -4.52 7.89 13.38
C ASP A 38 -4.21 8.09 11.88
N ALA A 39 -4.56 7.08 11.09
CA ALA A 39 -4.36 7.09 9.65
C ALA A 39 -5.04 8.31 9.01
N MET A 40 -4.29 9.06 8.22
CA MET A 40 -4.81 10.24 7.52
C MET A 40 -5.37 9.84 6.17
N ALA A 41 -6.62 10.20 5.88
CA ALA A 41 -7.16 10.07 4.53
C ALA A 41 -6.43 11.04 3.60
N VAL A 42 -6.00 10.54 2.44
CA VAL A 42 -5.26 11.32 1.44
C VAL A 42 -6.09 11.47 0.18
N THR A 43 -6.06 12.67 -0.41
CA THR A 43 -6.58 12.91 -1.75
C THR A 43 -5.40 12.96 -2.73
N LEU A 44 -5.41 12.07 -3.71
CA LEU A 44 -4.36 12.01 -4.73
C LEU A 44 -4.82 12.78 -5.98
N ALA A 45 -3.95 13.67 -6.47
CA ALA A 45 -4.23 14.44 -7.68
C ALA A 45 -4.40 13.50 -8.89
N GLY A 46 -5.34 13.79 -9.79
CA GLY A 46 -5.58 12.98 -10.99
C GLY A 46 -6.48 11.75 -10.80
N MET A 47 -6.77 11.34 -9.56
CA MET A 47 -7.67 10.19 -9.32
C MET A 47 -9.12 10.44 -9.75
N HIS A 48 -9.57 11.70 -9.78
CA HIS A 48 -10.92 12.05 -10.27
C HIS A 48 -11.15 11.63 -11.73
N THR A 49 -10.10 11.64 -12.56
CA THR A 49 -10.18 11.15 -13.94
C THR A 49 -10.43 9.65 -13.96
N ILE A 50 -9.72 8.90 -13.10
CA ILE A 50 -9.90 7.45 -12.96
C ILE A 50 -11.33 7.14 -12.50
N GLU A 51 -11.81 7.83 -11.46
CA GLU A 51 -13.15 7.64 -10.92
C GLU A 51 -14.24 7.87 -11.97
N HIS A 52 -14.09 8.90 -12.80
CA HIS A 52 -15.06 9.25 -13.84
C HIS A 52 -14.97 8.35 -15.07
N GLU A 53 -13.78 8.12 -15.61
CA GLU A 53 -13.57 7.41 -16.88
C GLU A 53 -13.80 5.89 -16.75
N TYR A 54 -13.40 5.32 -15.61
CA TYR A 54 -13.47 3.87 -15.38
C TYR A 54 -14.56 3.46 -14.39
N ASN A 55 -15.43 4.40 -13.97
CA ASN A 55 -16.42 4.18 -12.91
C ASN A 55 -15.80 3.54 -11.66
N ALA A 56 -14.60 4.02 -11.32
CA ALA A 56 -13.77 3.47 -10.26
C ALA A 56 -14.02 4.21 -8.93
N GLN A 57 -13.56 3.61 -7.85
CA GLN A 57 -13.43 4.28 -6.54
C GLN A 57 -12.04 4.01 -5.99
N TYR A 58 -11.52 4.89 -5.13
CA TYR A 58 -10.26 4.63 -4.45
C TYR A 58 -10.31 5.04 -2.98
N ILE A 59 -9.45 4.41 -2.20
CA ILE A 59 -9.17 4.78 -0.82
C ILE A 59 -7.66 4.93 -0.68
N ALA A 60 -7.22 6.08 -0.19
CA ALA A 60 -5.81 6.34 0.14
C ALA A 60 -5.69 6.72 1.62
N ARG A 61 -4.82 6.01 2.35
CA ARG A 61 -4.55 6.24 3.77
C ARG A 61 -3.05 6.32 4.02
N HIS A 62 -2.65 7.34 4.75
CA HIS A 62 -1.26 7.57 5.12
C HIS A 62 -1.04 7.32 6.61
N TYR A 63 -0.01 6.54 6.91
CA TYR A 63 0.39 6.14 8.26
C TYR A 63 1.82 6.59 8.53
N GLN A 64 2.05 7.10 9.73
CA GLN A 64 3.36 7.55 10.17
C GLN A 64 3.80 6.70 11.37
N TYR A 65 4.86 5.93 11.19
CA TYR A 65 5.43 5.09 12.24
C TYR A 65 6.78 5.63 12.71
N GLN A 66 6.97 5.67 14.02
CA GLN A 66 8.27 5.91 14.64
C GLN A 66 8.84 4.58 15.14
N LEU A 67 9.57 3.90 14.27
CA LEU A 67 10.18 2.61 14.58
C LEU A 67 11.48 2.82 15.39
N PRO A 68 12.00 1.77 16.06
CA PRO A 68 13.23 1.88 16.86
C PRO A 68 14.45 2.33 16.05
N LEU A 69 14.48 2.02 14.76
CA LEU A 69 15.59 2.31 13.86
C LEU A 69 15.37 3.55 12.96
N GLY A 70 14.17 4.15 12.98
CA GLY A 70 13.86 5.37 12.23
C GLY A 70 12.38 5.53 11.87
N LYS A 71 12.06 6.43 10.94
CA LYS A 71 10.68 6.78 10.57
C LYS A 71 10.21 6.02 9.32
N LEU A 72 9.03 5.41 9.37
CA LEU A 72 8.38 4.80 8.21
C LEU A 72 7.11 5.59 7.86
N GLN A 73 7.07 6.12 6.64
CA GLN A 73 5.89 6.75 6.05
C GLN A 73 5.26 5.75 5.09
N LEU A 74 4.04 5.30 5.37
CA LEU A 74 3.35 4.26 4.61
C LEU A 74 2.06 4.80 3.99
N LEU A 75 1.92 4.72 2.67
CA LEU A 75 0.67 4.99 1.96
C LEU A 75 0.02 3.68 1.55
N GLU A 76 -1.17 3.40 2.07
CA GLU A 76 -2.04 2.37 1.53
C GLU A 76 -2.95 2.99 0.49
N LEU A 77 -2.93 2.45 -0.73
CA LEU A 77 -3.81 2.85 -1.82
C LEU A 77 -4.55 1.62 -2.35
N THR A 78 -5.87 1.61 -2.20
CA THR A 78 -6.75 0.58 -2.77
C THR A 78 -7.62 1.19 -3.84
N LEU A 79 -7.61 0.57 -5.01
CA LEU A 79 -8.44 0.93 -6.14
C LEU A 79 -9.54 -0.13 -6.33
N TYR A 80 -10.77 0.32 -6.48
CA TYR A 80 -11.93 -0.49 -6.78
C TYR A 80 -12.34 -0.25 -8.23
N LEU A 81 -12.24 -1.28 -9.06
CA LEU A 81 -12.59 -1.25 -10.48
C LEU A 81 -13.82 -2.12 -10.74
N PRO A 82 -14.61 -1.82 -11.78
CA PRO A 82 -15.62 -2.75 -12.28
C PRO A 82 -15.03 -4.12 -12.64
N TYR A 83 -15.79 -5.19 -12.43
CA TYR A 83 -15.35 -6.56 -12.68
C TYR A 83 -14.97 -6.84 -14.14
N ASP A 84 -15.62 -6.14 -15.06
CA ASP A 84 -15.46 -6.24 -16.51
C ASP A 84 -14.38 -5.29 -17.06
N THR A 85 -13.59 -4.64 -16.20
CA THR A 85 -12.48 -3.78 -16.64
C THR A 85 -11.44 -4.58 -17.43
N GLU A 86 -11.08 -4.09 -18.62
CA GLU A 86 -10.11 -4.77 -19.49
C GLU A 86 -8.67 -4.67 -18.94
N SER A 87 -7.81 -5.62 -19.32
CA SER A 87 -6.42 -5.67 -18.86
C SER A 87 -5.64 -4.39 -19.20
N ALA A 88 -5.85 -3.81 -20.38
CA ALA A 88 -5.16 -2.58 -20.78
C ALA A 88 -5.58 -1.38 -19.92
N ASP A 89 -6.87 -1.30 -19.58
CA ASP A 89 -7.42 -0.27 -18.71
C ASP A 89 -6.91 -0.43 -17.28
N ILE A 90 -6.84 -1.66 -16.77
CA ILE A 90 -6.24 -1.97 -15.46
C ILE A 90 -4.79 -1.46 -15.40
N GLU A 91 -3.99 -1.69 -16.45
CA GLU A 91 -2.60 -1.22 -16.51
C GLU A 91 -2.51 0.31 -16.57
N ALA A 92 -3.36 0.96 -17.37
CA ALA A 92 -3.40 2.42 -17.49
C ALA A 92 -3.81 3.10 -16.17
N VAL A 93 -4.82 2.55 -15.50
CA VAL A 93 -5.29 3.06 -14.21
C VAL A 93 -4.24 2.82 -13.13
N ARG A 94 -3.63 1.63 -13.08
CA ARG A 94 -2.51 1.32 -12.17
C ARG A 94 -1.38 2.34 -12.33
N MET A 95 -0.93 2.58 -13.56
CA MET A 95 0.14 3.53 -13.85
C MET A 95 -0.21 4.95 -13.38
N THR A 96 -1.44 5.39 -13.68
CA THR A 96 -1.93 6.71 -13.29
C THR A 96 -2.01 6.86 -11.77
N ALA A 97 -2.48 5.83 -11.07
CA ALA A 97 -2.56 5.81 -9.61
C ALA A 97 -1.17 5.90 -8.96
N VAL A 98 -0.19 5.13 -9.45
CA VAL A 98 1.19 5.18 -8.94
C VAL A 98 1.83 6.55 -9.21
N LYS A 99 1.66 7.14 -10.40
CA LYS A 99 2.14 8.50 -10.70
C LYS A 99 1.52 9.56 -9.81
N SER A 100 0.23 9.40 -9.49
CA SER A 100 -0.50 10.29 -8.59
C SER A 100 0.07 10.22 -7.17
N ALA A 101 0.35 9.01 -6.67
CA ALA A 101 1.01 8.80 -5.38
C ALA A 101 2.43 9.38 -5.35
N LEU A 102 3.25 9.13 -6.37
CA LEU A 102 4.60 9.71 -6.48
C LEU A 102 4.57 11.24 -6.43
N THR A 103 3.64 11.85 -7.15
CA THR A 103 3.48 13.32 -7.16
C THR A 103 3.10 13.86 -5.79
N TRP A 104 2.26 13.12 -5.04
CA TRP A 104 1.89 13.47 -3.68
C TRP A 104 3.06 13.34 -2.69
N TYR A 105 3.96 12.36 -2.89
CA TYR A 105 5.13 12.13 -2.04
C TYR A 105 6.28 13.12 -2.25
N LYS A 106 6.54 13.57 -3.48
CA LYS A 106 7.68 14.46 -3.80
C LYS A 106 7.83 15.67 -2.85
N PRO A 107 6.77 16.42 -2.51
CA PRO A 107 6.86 17.54 -1.57
C PRO A 107 7.20 17.14 -0.12
N LEU A 108 6.81 15.94 0.33
CA LEU A 108 7.07 15.44 1.68
C LEU A 108 8.57 15.12 1.88
N SER A 109 9.19 14.55 0.85
CA SER A 109 10.62 14.19 0.89
C SER A 109 11.52 15.44 0.98
N SER A 110 11.23 16.48 0.20
CA SER A 110 11.99 17.74 0.22
C SER A 110 11.92 18.53 1.54
N GLN A 111 10.88 18.34 2.36
CA GLN A 111 10.81 18.93 3.70
C GLN A 111 11.64 18.17 4.74
N ASN A 112 11.90 16.88 4.53
CA ASN A 112 12.64 16.03 5.46
C ASN A 112 14.17 16.18 5.35
N GLU A 113 14.70 16.78 4.28
CA GLU A 113 16.14 17.07 4.18
C GLU A 113 16.64 18.02 5.28
N ALA A 114 15.76 18.86 5.83
CA ALA A 114 16.08 19.79 6.91
C ALA A 114 16.15 19.12 8.30
N ASN A 115 15.58 17.92 8.47
CA ASN A 115 15.53 17.20 9.74
C ASN A 115 15.98 15.74 9.51
N ALA A 116 17.29 15.52 9.57
CA ALA A 116 18.00 14.29 9.23
C ALA A 116 17.71 13.07 10.15
N SER A 117 16.45 12.69 10.32
CA SER A 117 16.09 11.34 10.77
C SER A 117 16.03 10.42 9.55
N VAL A 118 16.82 9.34 9.57
CA VAL A 118 16.74 8.29 8.53
C VAL A 118 15.29 7.81 8.45
N GLY A 119 14.73 7.88 7.25
CA GLY A 119 13.32 7.65 6.97
C GLY A 119 13.15 6.82 5.71
N TYR A 120 12.19 5.90 5.71
CA TYR A 120 11.76 5.17 4.52
C TYR A 120 10.32 5.52 4.16
N GLU A 121 10.09 5.63 2.86
CA GLU A 121 8.78 5.87 2.27
C GLU A 121 8.38 4.63 1.49
N ALA A 122 7.19 4.09 1.78
CA ALA A 122 6.65 2.92 1.13
C ALA A 122 5.19 3.14 0.75
N MET A 123 4.77 2.56 -0.37
CA MET A 123 3.38 2.48 -0.79
C MET A 123 2.96 1.02 -0.95
N ILE A 124 1.80 0.66 -0.41
CA ILE A 124 1.12 -0.59 -0.66
C ILE A 124 -0.03 -0.29 -1.61
N PHE A 125 -0.04 -0.96 -2.76
CA PHE A 125 -1.08 -0.78 -3.77
C PHE A 125 -1.89 -2.05 -3.95
N ASP A 126 -3.22 -1.93 -3.88
CA ASP A 126 -4.19 -3.01 -4.06
C ASP A 126 -5.19 -2.64 -5.16
N ILE A 127 -5.55 -3.61 -6.01
CA ILE A 127 -6.65 -3.48 -6.98
C ILE A 127 -7.70 -4.55 -6.66
N GLN A 128 -8.95 -4.11 -6.47
CA GLN A 128 -10.10 -4.97 -6.24
C GLN A 128 -11.13 -4.78 -7.34
N LEU A 129 -11.52 -5.86 -7.98
CA LEU A 129 -12.57 -5.93 -8.97
C LEU A 129 -13.92 -6.14 -8.26
N VAL A 130 -14.91 -5.30 -8.56
CA VAL A 130 -16.22 -5.23 -7.87
C VAL A 130 -17.35 -5.46 -8.86
N GLY A 131 -18.38 -6.20 -8.43
CA GLY A 131 -19.62 -6.37 -9.20
C GLY A 131 -19.69 -7.63 -10.06
N GLY A 132 -18.72 -8.55 -9.94
CA GLY A 132 -18.77 -9.84 -10.60
C GLY A 132 -19.86 -10.73 -9.98
N GLY A 133 -20.79 -11.24 -10.79
CA GLY A 133 -21.67 -12.31 -10.33
C GLY A 133 -20.86 -13.59 -10.17
N SER A 134 -20.98 -14.28 -9.03
CA SER A 134 -20.38 -15.61 -8.84
C SER A 134 -21.04 -16.64 -9.78
N SER A 135 -20.67 -16.67 -11.06
CA SER A 135 -21.12 -17.68 -12.01
C SER A 135 -20.09 -18.81 -12.10
N LEU A 136 -19.85 -19.50 -10.98
CA LEU A 136 -19.21 -20.81 -10.99
C LEU A 136 -20.17 -21.78 -10.28
N ASN A 137 -20.83 -22.61 -11.09
CA ASN A 137 -21.79 -23.67 -10.77
C ASN A 137 -23.15 -23.25 -10.17
N ARG A 138 -24.14 -23.01 -11.05
CA ARG A 138 -25.55 -23.27 -10.72
C ARG A 138 -26.07 -24.37 -11.64
N GLY A 139 -25.86 -25.61 -11.22
CA GLY A 139 -26.70 -26.72 -11.64
C GLY A 139 -28.15 -26.39 -11.29
N TYR A 140 -29.05 -26.74 -12.21
CA TYR A 140 -30.50 -26.61 -12.11
C TYR A 140 -31.04 -26.88 -10.70
N ASN A 141 -31.64 -25.86 -10.06
CA ASN A 141 -32.99 -25.92 -9.51
C ASN A 141 -33.38 -24.57 -8.89
N GLY A 142 -34.68 -24.27 -8.99
CA GLY A 142 -35.27 -22.97 -8.69
C GLY A 142 -35.28 -22.57 -7.21
N ASP A 143 -35.71 -21.33 -7.03
CA ASP A 143 -36.15 -20.69 -5.79
C ASP A 143 -35.07 -20.42 -4.72
N SER A 144 -34.43 -19.25 -4.82
CA SER A 144 -34.10 -18.44 -3.64
C SER A 144 -33.67 -17.03 -3.99
N ALA A 145 -34.09 -16.11 -3.12
CA ALA A 145 -34.01 -14.67 -3.19
C ALA A 145 -32.67 -14.10 -3.68
N ASN A 146 -32.79 -13.00 -4.45
CA ASN A 146 -31.73 -12.07 -4.82
C ASN A 146 -30.93 -11.65 -3.59
N ASN A 147 -29.81 -12.33 -3.34
CA ASN A 147 -28.67 -11.74 -2.66
C ASN A 147 -27.49 -11.91 -3.62
N SER A 148 -27.45 -11.04 -4.64
CA SER A 148 -26.30 -10.90 -5.51
C SER A 148 -25.16 -10.33 -4.67
N ASN A 149 -24.48 -11.20 -3.93
CA ASN A 149 -23.19 -10.89 -3.33
C ASN A 149 -22.29 -10.46 -4.48
N SER A 150 -22.04 -9.16 -4.60
CA SER A 150 -21.06 -8.64 -5.55
C SER A 150 -19.73 -9.30 -5.20
N ALA A 151 -19.21 -10.16 -6.08
CA ALA A 151 -17.91 -10.77 -5.84
C ALA A 151 -16.87 -9.65 -5.82
N LEU A 152 -16.16 -9.54 -4.70
CA LEU A 152 -14.93 -8.77 -4.60
C LEU A 152 -13.79 -9.72 -4.98
N GLN A 153 -13.12 -9.44 -6.09
CA GLN A 153 -11.95 -10.21 -6.52
C GLN A 153 -10.71 -9.31 -6.44
N ARG A 154 -9.78 -9.63 -5.54
CA ARG A 154 -8.46 -8.99 -5.53
C ARG A 154 -7.67 -9.43 -6.76
N LEU A 155 -7.13 -8.48 -7.49
CA LEU A 155 -6.25 -8.74 -8.62
C LEU A 155 -4.82 -8.96 -8.10
N LYS A 156 -4.23 -10.10 -8.43
CA LYS A 156 -2.81 -10.33 -8.17
C LYS A 156 -1.97 -9.54 -9.18
N HIS A 157 -1.08 -8.69 -8.69
CA HIS A 157 -0.14 -7.93 -9.50
C HIS A 157 1.20 -7.77 -8.77
N ASN A 158 2.24 -7.31 -9.46
CA ASN A 158 3.54 -7.01 -8.85
C ASN A 158 4.13 -5.73 -9.46
N PHE A 159 5.06 -5.13 -8.74
CA PHE A 159 5.88 -4.02 -9.19
C PHE A 159 7.32 -4.50 -9.21
N GLY A 160 7.63 -5.45 -10.10
CA GLY A 160 9.01 -5.94 -10.23
C GLY A 160 9.97 -4.80 -10.61
N VAL A 161 11.28 -5.00 -10.45
CA VAL A 161 12.30 -3.98 -10.73
C VAL A 161 12.16 -3.35 -12.12
N ARG A 162 11.75 -4.14 -13.11
CA ARG A 162 11.52 -3.66 -14.49
C ARG A 162 10.43 -2.59 -14.57
N TYR A 163 9.38 -2.69 -13.76
CA TYR A 163 8.35 -1.66 -13.69
C TYR A 163 8.95 -0.29 -13.32
N PHE A 164 9.92 -0.26 -12.41
CA PHE A 164 10.63 0.96 -12.02
C PHE A 164 11.66 1.45 -13.05
N LEU A 165 12.18 0.57 -13.90
CA LEU A 165 13.16 0.93 -14.93
C LEU A 165 12.51 1.34 -16.26
N GLU A 166 11.39 0.71 -16.60
CA GLU A 166 10.79 0.78 -17.93
C GLU A 166 9.51 1.64 -17.93
N ASP A 167 8.64 1.48 -16.92
CA ASP A 167 7.28 2.04 -16.94
C ASP A 167 7.11 3.26 -16.03
N LEU A 168 7.75 3.22 -14.86
CA LEU A 168 7.84 4.31 -13.92
C LEU A 168 9.10 5.10 -14.28
N VAL A 169 9.00 6.07 -15.18
CA VAL A 169 10.08 7.07 -15.44
C VAL A 169 10.21 7.95 -14.19
N VAL A 170 10.70 7.36 -13.10
CA VAL A 170 11.09 8.07 -11.89
C VAL A 170 12.53 8.47 -12.09
N ASP A 171 12.85 9.71 -11.73
CA ASP A 171 14.22 10.14 -11.50
C ASP A 171 14.80 9.35 -10.32
N MET A 172 15.14 8.08 -10.55
CA MET A 172 15.86 7.19 -9.66
C MET A 172 17.24 7.75 -9.30
N SER A 173 17.65 8.84 -9.94
CA SER A 173 18.95 9.50 -9.83
C SER A 173 19.00 10.69 -8.87
N GLU A 174 17.87 11.29 -8.47
CA GLU A 174 17.90 12.63 -7.85
C GLU A 174 17.63 12.68 -6.34
N SER A 175 17.15 11.61 -5.69
CA SER A 175 16.90 11.63 -4.24
C SER A 175 17.26 10.33 -3.51
N MET A 176 17.77 10.49 -2.28
CA MET A 176 18.12 9.40 -1.35
C MET A 176 16.90 8.73 -0.72
N GLN A 177 15.73 9.38 -0.75
CA GLN A 177 14.46 8.85 -0.25
C GLN A 177 13.54 8.57 -1.44
N GLN A 178 13.58 7.32 -1.93
CA GLN A 178 12.73 6.89 -3.03
C GLN A 178 11.50 6.17 -2.45
N LEU A 179 10.32 6.51 -2.99
CA LEU A 179 9.09 5.79 -2.67
C LEU A 179 9.20 4.35 -3.18
N GLN A 180 9.23 3.41 -2.25
CA GLN A 180 9.23 1.98 -2.55
C GLN A 180 7.79 1.52 -2.75
N VAL A 181 7.46 0.98 -3.93
CA VAL A 181 6.08 0.57 -4.27
C VAL A 181 5.95 -0.94 -4.23
N PHE A 182 5.04 -1.44 -3.41
CA PHE A 182 4.74 -2.86 -3.24
C PHE A 182 3.30 -3.15 -3.67
N SER A 183 3.07 -4.33 -4.26
CA SER A 183 1.71 -4.84 -4.35
C SER A 183 1.22 -5.26 -2.97
N TRP A 184 -0.09 -5.37 -2.80
CA TRP A 184 -0.66 -5.90 -1.58
C TRP A 184 -0.14 -7.30 -1.24
N ASP A 185 -0.03 -8.18 -2.25
CA ASP A 185 0.47 -9.56 -2.08
C ASP A 185 1.96 -9.60 -1.70
N ASP A 186 2.78 -8.76 -2.33
CA ASP A 186 4.21 -8.68 -2.06
C ASP A 186 4.44 -8.15 -0.63
N TRP A 187 3.78 -7.05 -0.27
CA TRP A 187 3.88 -6.49 1.09
C TRP A 187 3.46 -7.51 2.15
N TYR A 188 2.36 -8.23 1.91
CA TYR A 188 1.88 -9.26 2.84
C TYR A 188 2.89 -10.40 2.98
N SER A 189 3.46 -10.88 1.87
CA SER A 189 4.47 -11.94 1.88
C SER A 189 5.75 -11.50 2.61
N ILE A 190 6.20 -10.27 2.37
CA ILE A 190 7.33 -9.66 3.09
C ILE A 190 7.01 -9.56 4.58
N ALA A 191 5.86 -8.98 4.95
CA ALA A 191 5.43 -8.81 6.34
C ALA A 191 5.31 -10.14 7.09
N ALA A 192 4.91 -11.22 6.42
CA ALA A 192 4.89 -12.56 7.00
C ALA A 192 6.30 -13.14 7.22
N ALA A 193 7.26 -12.76 6.38
CA ALA A 193 8.65 -13.21 6.47
C ALA A 193 9.48 -12.40 7.48
N VAL A 194 9.36 -11.06 7.48
CA VAL A 194 10.02 -10.14 8.42
C VAL A 194 9.18 -10.06 9.69
N ARG A 195 9.62 -10.70 10.77
CA ARG A 195 8.78 -10.94 11.95
C ARG A 195 8.72 -9.77 12.91
N THR A 196 9.62 -8.80 12.76
CA THR A 196 9.75 -7.66 13.67
C THR A 196 9.81 -6.33 12.89
N PRO A 197 9.38 -5.21 13.50
CA PRO A 197 9.52 -3.88 12.88
C PRO A 197 10.96 -3.50 12.55
N CYS A 198 11.93 -3.99 13.34
CA CYS A 198 13.36 -3.82 13.06
C CYS A 198 13.81 -4.58 11.80
N GLU A 199 13.28 -5.79 11.57
CA GLU A 199 13.56 -6.55 10.34
C GLU A 199 12.90 -5.89 9.14
N LEU A 200 11.65 -5.41 9.27
CA LEU A 200 10.99 -4.63 8.22
C LEU A 200 11.83 -3.40 7.85
N TRP A 201 12.31 -2.64 8.84
CA TRP A 201 13.18 -1.48 8.61
C TRP A 201 14.43 -1.85 7.81
N ARG A 202 15.13 -2.91 8.24
CA ARG A 202 16.35 -3.37 7.56
C ARG A 202 16.08 -3.92 6.17
N PHE A 203 14.93 -4.56 5.97
CA PHE A 203 14.51 -5.04 4.67
C PHE A 203 14.23 -3.87 3.72
N LEU A 204 13.51 -2.83 4.16
CA LEU A 204 13.27 -1.62 3.36
C LEU A 204 14.58 -0.91 2.98
N ALA A 205 15.56 -0.88 3.88
CA ALA A 205 16.90 -0.41 3.57
C ALA A 205 17.56 -1.21 2.44
N TYR A 206 17.48 -2.54 2.53
CA TYR A 206 18.06 -3.46 1.56
C TYR A 206 17.35 -3.40 0.20
N HIS A 207 16.01 -3.36 0.20
CA HIS A 207 15.21 -3.24 -1.02
C HIS A 207 15.53 -1.92 -1.75
N LEU A 208 15.61 -0.80 -1.03
CA LEU A 208 16.03 0.48 -1.61
C LEU A 208 17.44 0.42 -2.22
N GLU A 209 18.41 -0.21 -1.53
CA GLU A 209 19.76 -0.40 -2.07
C GLU A 209 19.73 -1.22 -3.38
N GLN A 210 18.93 -2.27 -3.44
CA GLN A 210 18.79 -3.10 -4.63
C GLN A 210 18.10 -2.37 -5.79
N LEU A 211 17.12 -1.51 -5.51
CA LEU A 211 16.52 -0.64 -6.52
C LEU A 211 17.53 0.38 -7.08
N GLN A 212 18.30 1.02 -6.21
CA GLN A 212 19.35 1.98 -6.61
C GLN A 212 20.45 1.29 -7.45
N GLN A 213 20.88 0.09 -7.04
CA GLN A 213 21.84 -0.70 -7.83
C GLN A 213 21.29 -1.03 -9.22
N SER A 214 19.98 -1.32 -9.32
CA SER A 214 19.35 -1.61 -10.60
C SER A 214 19.26 -0.39 -11.49
N ALA A 215 18.96 0.77 -10.91
CA ALA A 215 18.92 2.04 -11.63
C ALA A 215 20.30 2.44 -12.16
N VAL A 216 21.35 2.33 -11.34
CA VAL A 216 22.73 2.68 -11.72
C VAL A 216 23.26 1.75 -12.82
N ASN A 217 22.99 0.45 -12.71
CA ASN A 217 23.51 -0.53 -13.66
C ASN A 217 22.59 -0.76 -14.87
N HIS A 218 21.39 -0.18 -14.88
CA HIS A 218 20.32 -0.46 -15.84
C HIS A 218 20.01 -1.97 -15.99
N ILE A 219 20.21 -2.74 -14.93
CA ILE A 219 20.01 -4.19 -14.90
C ILE A 219 19.23 -4.53 -13.63
N PRO A 220 18.11 -5.28 -13.73
CA PRO A 220 17.38 -5.74 -12.55
C PRO A 220 18.28 -6.53 -11.59
N SER A 221 18.42 -6.06 -10.35
CA SER A 221 19.24 -6.75 -9.33
C SER A 221 18.53 -7.96 -8.72
N PHE A 222 17.19 -8.02 -8.82
CA PHE A 222 16.37 -9.15 -8.40
C PHE A 222 15.19 -9.38 -9.37
N GLU A 223 14.66 -10.61 -9.35
CA GLU A 223 13.58 -11.06 -10.25
C GLU A 223 12.18 -10.95 -9.61
N SER A 224 12.09 -11.12 -8.29
CA SER A 224 10.85 -11.03 -7.50
C SER A 224 11.14 -10.62 -6.06
N GLU A 225 10.11 -10.11 -5.36
CA GLU A 225 10.19 -9.78 -3.94
C GLU A 225 10.49 -11.01 -3.08
N ASP A 226 9.91 -12.17 -3.39
CA ASP A 226 10.21 -13.41 -2.68
C ASP A 226 11.70 -13.79 -2.76
N ALA A 227 12.29 -13.71 -3.96
CA ALA A 227 13.72 -13.98 -4.15
C ALA A 227 14.59 -12.96 -3.40
N LEU A 228 14.13 -11.71 -3.31
CA LEU A 228 14.81 -10.67 -2.56
C LEU A 228 14.76 -10.93 -1.05
N VAL A 229 13.63 -11.36 -0.51
CA VAL A 229 13.46 -11.77 0.89
C VAL A 229 14.39 -12.94 1.24
N GLU A 230 14.47 -13.96 0.39
CA GLU A 230 15.39 -15.09 0.59
C GLU A 230 16.85 -14.62 0.63
N ARG A 231 17.26 -13.76 -0.31
CA ARG A 231 18.61 -13.17 -0.33
C ARG A 231 18.89 -12.31 0.90
N PHE A 232 17.90 -11.54 1.36
CA PHE A 232 18.00 -10.73 2.57
C PHE A 232 18.35 -11.61 3.76
N PHE A 233 17.63 -12.72 3.97
CA PHE A 233 17.92 -13.63 5.08
C PHE A 233 19.20 -14.46 4.89
N ALA A 234 19.57 -14.80 3.65
CA ALA A 234 20.83 -15.48 3.36
C ALA A 234 22.05 -14.61 3.67
N LYS A 235 21.99 -13.31 3.39
CA LYS A 235 23.05 -12.34 3.72
C LYS A 235 23.02 -11.89 5.19
N SER A 236 21.87 -12.01 5.86
CA SER A 236 21.64 -11.49 7.22
C SER A 236 21.87 -12.49 8.37
N ARG A 237 22.43 -13.69 8.13
CA ARG A 237 22.79 -14.64 9.21
C ARG A 237 24.30 -14.69 9.47
N PRO A 238 24.79 -14.79 10.74
CA PRO A 238 24.07 -14.75 12.03
C PRO A 238 24.62 -13.71 13.03
N VAL A 239 23.98 -13.65 14.22
CA VAL A 239 24.33 -12.84 15.41
C VAL A 239 23.81 -11.40 15.40
N CYS A 240 22.56 -11.24 15.81
CA CYS A 240 22.19 -10.26 16.84
C CYS A 240 20.80 -10.65 17.36
N SER A 241 20.80 -11.26 18.55
CA SER A 241 19.66 -11.21 19.45
C SER A 241 19.45 -9.74 19.83
N CYS A 242 18.81 -8.97 18.95
CA CYS A 242 18.20 -7.74 19.38
C CYS A 242 17.01 -8.14 20.23
N HIS A 243 17.25 -8.33 21.54
CA HIS A 243 16.23 -8.07 22.51
C HIS A 243 15.79 -6.63 22.26
N CYS A 244 14.70 -6.47 21.50
CA CYS A 244 13.88 -5.28 21.57
C CYS A 244 13.28 -5.30 22.97
N SER A 245 14.08 -4.86 23.95
CA SER A 245 13.69 -4.78 25.33
C SER A 245 12.48 -3.87 25.39
N ARG A 246 11.36 -4.44 25.84
CA ARG A 246 10.17 -3.71 26.29
C ARG A 246 10.62 -2.61 27.25
N GLN A 247 10.78 -1.39 26.73
CA GLN A 247 10.61 -0.18 27.51
C GLN A 247 9.26 0.41 27.13
N CYS A 248 8.19 -0.29 27.55
CA CYS A 248 6.97 0.41 27.92
C CYS A 248 7.34 1.22 29.17
N ALA A 249 7.80 2.46 28.96
CA ALA A 249 7.90 3.43 30.04
C ALA A 249 6.47 3.84 30.43
N HIS A 250 5.98 3.21 31.49
CA HIS A 250 4.97 3.81 32.35
C HIS A 250 5.50 5.13 32.95
N GLN A 251 4.54 6.03 33.27
CA GLN A 251 4.62 7.29 34.05
C GLN A 251 4.86 8.55 33.21
N LYS A 252 3.96 9.55 33.15
CA LYS A 252 2.82 9.94 34.01
C LYS A 252 1.65 10.44 33.18
#